data_AF-A0AAW5P7K6-F1
#
_entry.id   AF-A0AAW5P7K6-F1
#
_cell.length_a   1.000
_cell.length_b   1.000
_cell.length_c   1.000
_cell.angle_alpha   90.00
_cell.angle_beta   90.00
_cell.angle_gamma   90.00
#
_symmetry.space_group_name_H-M   'P 1'
#
loop_
_entity.id
_entity.type
_entity.pdbx_description
1 polymer ?
#
loop_
_entity_poly.entity_id
_entity_poly.type
_entity_poly.pdbx_seq_one_letter_code
_entity_poly.pdbx_strand_id
1 'polypeptide(L)'
;MSHPSARKGKDYEREVVDKLGTASVEAERTWGSDGRSRGLDEEVDLVVHGVLHFQLKRPADVPSYLYPPDASSASLITDEKEGTDYAVLWLKPHVMRMLQLEPISPEVQRSSRHTVGNQWAPDEVVHGQIIREDYKPDSDLVVFRAGTLRRLLSSVREHSQAD
;
A
#
# COMPACT_ATOMS: atom_id res chain seq x y z
N MET A 1 24.93 14.90 8.93
CA MET A 1 23.59 15.44 9.25
C MET A 1 22.58 14.76 8.34
N SER A 2 21.52 14.16 8.89
CA SER A 2 20.46 13.56 8.06
C SER A 2 19.66 14.67 7.38
N HIS A 3 19.46 14.57 6.07
CA HIS A 3 18.65 15.51 5.30
C HIS A 3 17.22 15.59 5.86
N PRO A 4 16.54 16.76 5.91
CA PRO A 4 15.20 16.90 6.47
C PRO A 4 14.16 15.91 5.90
N SER A 5 14.28 15.58 4.60
CA SER A 5 13.43 14.58 3.94
C SER A 5 13.61 13.16 4.49
N ALA A 6 14.83 12.79 4.89
CA ALA A 6 15.12 11.47 5.45
C ALA A 6 14.53 11.29 6.85
N ARG A 7 14.50 12.34 7.66
CA ARG A 7 13.81 12.31 8.97
C ARG A 7 12.31 12.10 8.78
N LYS A 8 11.72 12.87 7.87
CA LYS A 8 10.29 12.80 7.53
C LYS A 8 9.84 11.42 7.05
N GLY A 9 10.65 10.75 6.22
CA GLY A 9 10.37 9.37 5.80
C GLY A 9 10.33 8.40 6.98
N LYS A 10 11.34 8.47 7.86
CA LYS A 10 11.41 7.63 9.06
C LYS A 10 10.27 7.88 10.05
N ASP A 11 9.83 9.13 10.19
CA ASP A 11 8.69 9.45 11.04
C ASP A 11 7.39 8.88 10.44
N TYR A 12 7.20 9.01 9.12
CA TYR A 12 6.06 8.42 8.43
C TYR A 12 6.02 6.88 8.54
N GLU A 13 7.13 6.19 8.39
CA GLU A 13 7.17 4.74 8.57
C GLU A 13 6.74 4.31 9.99
N ARG A 14 7.11 5.10 11.01
CA ARG A 14 6.66 4.90 12.39
C ARG A 14 5.15 5.10 12.51
N GLU A 15 4.64 6.21 11.96
CA GLU A 15 3.21 6.54 11.95
C GLU A 15 2.36 5.42 11.31
N VAL A 16 2.85 4.81 10.23
CA VAL A 16 2.16 3.69 9.57
C VAL A 16 2.14 2.45 10.45
N VAL A 17 3.26 2.07 11.09
CA VAL A 17 3.27 0.95 12.05
C VAL A 17 2.31 1.19 13.19
N ASP A 18 2.31 2.38 13.79
CA ASP A 18 1.44 2.70 14.92
C ASP A 18 -0.04 2.64 14.51
N LYS A 19 -0.36 3.14 13.30
CA LYS A 19 -1.71 3.08 12.72
C LYS A 19 -2.16 1.63 12.48
N LEU A 20 -1.27 0.78 11.96
CA LEU A 20 -1.54 -0.65 11.75
C LEU A 20 -1.68 -1.39 13.09
N GLY A 21 -0.81 -1.12 14.05
CA GLY A 21 -0.86 -1.69 15.39
C GLY A 21 -2.13 -1.33 16.15
N THR A 22 -2.63 -0.09 16.02
CA THR A 22 -3.93 0.33 16.57
C THR A 22 -5.09 -0.49 16.00
N ALA A 23 -4.95 -0.98 14.77
CA ALA A 23 -5.92 -1.86 14.12
C ALA A 23 -5.63 -3.35 14.35
N SER A 24 -4.73 -3.72 15.26
CA SER A 24 -4.29 -5.10 15.51
C SER A 24 -3.71 -5.79 14.26
N VAL A 25 -3.04 -5.02 13.40
CA VAL A 25 -2.27 -5.54 12.26
C VAL A 25 -0.80 -5.62 12.67
N GLU A 26 -0.22 -6.81 12.63
CA GLU A 26 1.19 -7.02 12.94
C GLU A 26 2.05 -6.44 11.83
N ALA A 27 2.85 -5.42 12.15
CA ALA A 27 3.66 -4.72 11.18
C ALA A 27 5.02 -4.31 11.80
N GLU A 28 6.09 -4.51 11.04
CA GLU A 28 7.45 -4.19 11.45
C GLU A 28 8.19 -3.44 10.35
N ARG A 29 8.91 -2.38 10.74
CA ARG A 29 9.80 -1.66 9.83
C ARG A 29 11.10 -2.43 9.58
N THR A 30 11.68 -2.20 8.41
CA THR A 30 13.05 -2.61 8.14
C THR A 30 14.05 -1.67 8.82
N TRP A 31 15.24 -2.17 9.17
CA TRP A 31 16.23 -1.36 9.85
C TRP A 31 16.86 -0.38 8.86
N GLY A 32 16.82 0.90 9.20
CA GLY A 32 17.40 1.94 8.34
C GLY A 32 16.59 2.27 7.08
N SER A 33 15.37 1.76 6.94
CA SER A 33 14.58 1.81 5.70
C SER A 33 15.30 1.07 4.56
N ASP A 34 15.88 -0.09 4.89
CA ASP A 34 16.58 -0.98 3.96
C ASP A 34 16.19 -2.43 4.26
N GLY A 35 15.44 -3.04 3.35
CA GLY A 35 14.97 -4.42 3.51
C GLY A 35 16.08 -5.47 3.53
N ARG A 36 17.30 -5.15 3.06
CA ARG A 36 18.46 -6.06 3.17
C ARG A 36 18.77 -6.41 4.62
N SER A 37 18.43 -5.54 5.57
CA SER A 37 18.54 -5.81 7.01
C SER A 37 17.75 -7.03 7.47
N ARG A 38 16.76 -7.47 6.69
CA ARG A 38 15.94 -8.66 6.93
C ARG A 38 16.10 -9.73 5.83
N GLY A 39 17.13 -9.60 4.99
CA GLY A 39 17.33 -10.49 3.84
C GLY A 39 16.32 -10.28 2.70
N LEU A 40 15.68 -9.11 2.64
CA LEU A 40 14.72 -8.71 1.60
C LEU A 40 15.36 -7.73 0.61
N ASP A 41 14.59 -7.31 -0.39
CA ASP A 41 14.98 -6.25 -1.32
C ASP A 41 15.13 -4.90 -0.61
N GLU A 42 16.00 -4.01 -1.11
CA GLU A 42 16.27 -2.72 -0.48
C GLU A 42 15.04 -1.81 -0.45
N GLU A 43 14.12 -1.97 -1.41
CA GLU A 43 12.90 -1.18 -1.51
C GLU A 43 11.83 -1.53 -0.47
N VAL A 44 12.05 -2.56 0.36
CA VAL A 44 11.12 -2.93 1.43
C VAL A 44 11.33 -2.05 2.66
N ASP A 45 10.34 -1.21 2.98
CA ASP A 45 10.33 -0.35 4.16
C ASP A 45 9.57 -0.98 5.34
N LEU A 46 8.55 -1.79 5.04
CA LEU A 46 7.61 -2.34 6.00
C LEU A 46 7.25 -3.80 5.65
N VAL A 47 7.19 -4.65 6.68
CA VAL A 47 6.74 -6.03 6.58
C VAL A 47 5.51 -6.22 7.47
N VAL A 48 4.42 -6.73 6.89
CA VAL A 48 3.15 -7.01 7.57
C VAL A 48 2.95 -8.52 7.65
N HIS A 49 2.60 -9.05 8.84
CA HIS A 49 2.46 -10.47 9.14
C HIS A 49 3.66 -11.34 8.70
N GLY A 50 4.86 -10.77 8.67
CA GLY A 50 6.08 -11.46 8.24
C GLY A 50 6.16 -11.84 6.76
N VAL A 51 5.13 -11.58 5.95
CA VAL A 51 5.03 -12.08 4.56
C VAL A 51 4.65 -11.02 3.53
N LEU A 52 3.96 -9.95 3.94
CA LEU A 52 3.58 -8.87 3.03
C LEU A 52 4.60 -7.74 3.12
N HIS A 53 5.20 -7.42 1.98
CA HIS A 53 6.24 -6.39 1.88
C HIS A 53 5.68 -5.12 1.25
N PHE A 54 5.92 -3.98 1.89
CA PHE A 54 5.44 -2.69 1.44
C PHE A 54 6.58 -1.67 1.35
N GLN A 55 6.48 -0.82 0.34
CA GLN A 55 7.25 0.40 0.22
C GLN A 55 6.41 1.59 0.71
N LEU A 56 7.03 2.55 1.38
CA LEU A 56 6.36 3.71 1.95
C LEU A 56 6.85 5.00 1.28
N LYS A 57 5.91 5.82 0.79
CA LYS A 57 6.22 7.11 0.17
C LYS A 57 5.41 8.23 0.81
N ARG A 58 6.07 9.39 1.00
CA ARG A 58 5.44 10.61 1.51
C ARG A 58 5.81 11.85 0.68
N PRO A 59 5.26 11.98 -0.54
CA PRO A 59 5.54 13.13 -1.40
C PRO A 59 4.75 14.38 -0.96
N ALA A 60 5.15 15.53 -1.52
CA ALA A 60 4.48 16.80 -1.26
C ALA A 60 3.04 16.81 -1.80
N ASP A 61 2.85 16.31 -3.03
CA ASP A 61 1.56 16.27 -3.72
C ASP A 61 1.35 14.91 -4.39
N VAL A 62 0.14 14.38 -4.29
CA VAL A 62 -0.28 13.15 -4.98
C VAL A 62 -1.32 13.51 -6.06
N PRO A 63 -1.17 13.03 -7.31
CA PRO A 63 -2.11 13.30 -8.38
C PRO A 63 -3.54 12.93 -8.00
N SER A 64 -4.46 13.86 -8.27
CA SER A 64 -5.85 13.72 -7.83
C SER A 64 -6.58 12.50 -8.40
N TYR A 65 -6.13 11.99 -9.55
CA TYR A 65 -6.70 10.81 -10.18
C TYR A 65 -6.42 9.51 -9.42
N LEU A 66 -5.41 9.48 -8.52
CA LEU A 66 -5.12 8.31 -7.70
C LEU A 66 -6.10 8.16 -6.54
N TYR A 67 -6.74 9.24 -6.10
CA TYR A 67 -7.66 9.19 -4.98
C TYR A 67 -8.91 8.37 -5.35
N PRO A 68 -9.22 7.31 -4.59
CA PRO A 68 -10.51 6.66 -4.69
C PRO A 68 -11.61 7.66 -4.33
N PRO A 69 -12.69 7.75 -5.13
CA PRO A 69 -13.87 8.53 -4.76
C PRO A 69 -14.37 8.20 -3.35
N ASP A 70 -14.91 9.17 -2.63
CA ASP A 70 -15.37 8.96 -1.24
C ASP A 70 -16.43 7.85 -1.12
N ALA A 71 -17.23 7.68 -2.18
CA ALA A 71 -18.27 6.66 -2.29
C ALA A 71 -17.74 5.27 -2.69
N SER A 72 -16.44 5.12 -3.00
CA SER A 72 -15.85 3.82 -3.34
C SER A 72 -14.74 3.43 -2.36
N SER A 73 -14.54 2.12 -2.23
CA SER A 73 -13.44 1.58 -1.43
C SER A 73 -12.14 1.51 -2.23
N ALA A 74 -12.26 1.44 -3.57
CA ALA A 74 -11.14 1.32 -4.49
C ALA A 74 -11.37 2.00 -5.85
N SER A 75 -10.26 2.39 -6.47
CA SER A 75 -10.15 2.73 -7.89
C SER A 75 -9.29 1.72 -8.61
N LEU A 76 -9.77 1.17 -9.72
CA LEU A 76 -8.93 0.46 -10.68
C LEU A 76 -8.43 1.44 -11.74
N ILE A 77 -7.12 1.44 -11.95
CA ILE A 77 -6.42 2.32 -12.89
C ILE A 77 -5.57 1.46 -13.82
N THR A 78 -5.79 1.58 -15.12
CA THR A 78 -4.95 0.92 -16.13
C THR A 78 -3.86 1.88 -16.56
N ASP A 79 -2.59 1.46 -16.44
CA ASP A 79 -1.49 2.11 -17.11
C ASP A 79 -1.42 1.63 -18.56
N GLU A 80 -1.82 2.49 -19.50
CA GLU A 80 -1.87 2.15 -20.92
C GLU A 80 -0.48 1.99 -21.55
N LYS A 81 0.59 2.54 -20.94
CA LYS A 81 1.95 2.41 -21.45
C LYS A 81 2.56 1.08 -21.05
N GLU A 82 2.41 0.73 -19.77
CA GLU A 82 2.97 -0.49 -19.19
C GLU A 82 1.99 -1.69 -19.32
N GLY A 83 0.77 -1.47 -19.80
CA GLY A 83 -0.26 -2.49 -19.92
C GLY A 83 -0.65 -3.14 -18.58
N THR A 84 -0.44 -2.42 -17.47
CA THR A 84 -0.59 -2.96 -16.11
C THR A 84 -1.74 -2.28 -15.39
N ASP A 85 -2.62 -3.08 -14.80
CA ASP A 85 -3.69 -2.61 -13.93
C ASP A 85 -3.20 -2.45 -12.48
N TYR A 86 -3.55 -1.32 -11.88
CA TYR A 86 -3.34 -1.00 -10.48
C TYR A 86 -4.67 -0.85 -9.75
N ALA A 87 -4.69 -1.27 -8.49
CA ALA A 87 -5.78 -1.02 -7.57
C ALA A 87 -5.30 -0.04 -6.51
N VAL A 88 -5.98 1.09 -6.39
CA VAL A 88 -5.72 2.10 -5.36
C VAL A 88 -6.86 2.07 -4.35
N LEU A 89 -6.52 1.95 -3.07
CA LEU A 89 -7.49 1.91 -1.97
C LEU A 89 -7.10 2.93 -0.91
N TRP A 90 -8.07 3.42 -0.15
CA TRP A 90 -7.78 4.14 1.08
C TRP A 90 -7.31 3.15 2.15
N LEU A 91 -6.27 3.46 2.93
CA LEU A 91 -5.92 2.70 4.13
C LEU A 91 -6.94 2.99 5.24
N LYS A 92 -8.12 2.41 5.06
CA LYS A 92 -9.30 2.43 5.94
C LYS A 92 -9.46 1.07 6.62
N PRO A 93 -10.37 0.95 7.62
CA PRO A 93 -10.56 -0.30 8.35
C PRO A 93 -10.83 -1.55 7.48
N HIS A 94 -11.41 -1.39 6.30
CA HIS A 94 -11.60 -2.52 5.38
C HIS A 94 -10.29 -2.99 4.72
N VAL A 95 -9.37 -2.07 4.36
CA VAL A 95 -8.04 -2.46 3.88
C VAL A 95 -7.23 -3.06 5.02
N MET A 96 -7.33 -2.51 6.23
CA MET A 96 -6.69 -3.09 7.41
C MET A 96 -7.12 -4.53 7.66
N ARG A 97 -8.43 -4.82 7.60
CA ARG A 97 -8.93 -6.19 7.68
C ARG A 97 -8.46 -7.10 6.54
N MET A 98 -8.37 -6.58 5.32
CA MET A 98 -7.75 -7.33 4.22
C MET A 98 -6.27 -7.63 4.49
N LEU A 99 -5.54 -6.70 5.13
CA LEU A 99 -4.16 -6.92 5.58
C LEU A 99 -4.10 -7.96 6.71
N GLN A 100 -5.13 -8.03 7.57
CA GLN A 100 -5.35 -9.15 8.51
C GLN A 100 -5.76 -10.45 7.82
N LEU A 101 -5.75 -10.48 6.48
CA LEU A 101 -6.13 -11.64 5.69
C LEU A 101 -7.59 -12.06 5.93
N GLU A 102 -8.47 -11.11 6.24
CA GLU A 102 -9.92 -11.33 6.29
C GLU A 102 -10.59 -10.95 4.96
N PRO A 103 -11.49 -11.78 4.41
CA PRO A 103 -12.11 -11.54 3.11
C PRO A 103 -13.05 -10.34 3.17
N ILE A 104 -12.79 -9.34 2.33
CA ILE A 104 -13.70 -8.21 2.13
C ILE A 104 -13.91 -8.01 0.63
N SER A 105 -15.14 -7.77 0.22
CA SER A 105 -15.48 -7.33 -1.13
C SER A 105 -15.47 -5.80 -1.17
N PRO A 106 -14.38 -5.14 -1.59
CA PRO A 106 -14.39 -3.69 -1.73
C PRO A 106 -15.39 -3.30 -2.82
N GLU A 107 -16.15 -2.23 -2.60
CA GLU A 107 -16.91 -1.59 -3.67
C GLU A 107 -15.92 -0.92 -4.64
N VAL A 108 -15.92 -1.38 -5.90
CA VAL A 108 -14.93 -0.99 -6.91
C VAL A 108 -15.55 -0.09 -7.95
N GLN A 109 -14.95 1.08 -8.16
CA GLN A 109 -15.18 1.87 -9.37
C GLN A 109 -14.05 1.63 -10.37
N ARG A 110 -14.41 1.51 -11.66
CA ARG A 110 -13.45 1.42 -12.76
C ARG A 110 -13.26 2.78 -13.39
N SER A 111 -12.01 3.18 -13.61
CA SER A 111 -11.67 4.37 -14.39
C SER A 111 -10.46 4.10 -15.27
N SER A 112 -10.57 4.35 -16.57
CA SER A 112 -9.45 4.26 -17.52
C SER A 112 -8.80 5.64 -17.66
N ARG A 113 -7.50 5.78 -17.32
CA ARG A 113 -6.74 7.02 -17.52
C ARG A 113 -5.25 6.79 -17.74
N HIS A 114 -4.70 7.41 -18.78
CA HIS A 114 -3.41 8.09 -18.79
C HIS A 114 -2.18 7.20 -18.49
N THR A 115 -1.68 7.25 -17.25
CA THR A 115 -0.44 6.57 -16.80
C THR A 115 -0.35 6.65 -15.27
N VAL A 116 -0.01 5.56 -14.58
CA VAL A 116 0.38 5.58 -13.16
C VAL A 116 1.89 5.76 -13.15
N GLY A 117 2.36 7.01 -13.07
CA GLY A 117 3.80 7.30 -13.13
C GLY A 117 4.60 6.50 -12.09
N ASN A 118 5.86 6.17 -12.42
CA ASN A 118 6.69 5.21 -11.66
C ASN A 118 6.78 5.48 -10.15
N GLN A 119 6.68 6.75 -9.72
CA GLN A 119 6.71 7.12 -8.30
C GLN A 119 5.45 6.70 -7.52
N TRP A 120 4.38 6.27 -8.21
CA TRP A 120 3.10 5.84 -7.67
C TRP A 120 2.87 4.34 -7.83
N ALA A 121 3.57 3.73 -8.79
CA ALA A 121 3.51 2.31 -9.05
C ALA A 121 4.40 1.57 -8.04
N PRO A 122 3.90 0.54 -7.35
CA PRO A 122 4.75 -0.30 -6.52
C PRO A 122 5.82 -0.98 -7.37
N ASP A 123 7.02 -1.06 -6.81
CA ASP A 123 8.08 -1.90 -7.35
C ASP A 123 7.62 -3.35 -7.51
N GLU A 124 8.20 -4.10 -8.45
CA GLU A 124 7.86 -5.49 -8.72
C GLU A 124 8.19 -6.41 -7.52
N VAL A 125 9.13 -6.01 -6.68
CA VAL A 125 9.59 -6.78 -5.52
C VAL A 125 8.71 -6.62 -4.28
N VAL A 126 7.79 -5.64 -4.27
CA VAL A 126 6.88 -5.39 -3.15
C VAL A 126 5.44 -5.78 -3.49
N HIS A 127 4.65 -6.05 -2.46
CA HIS A 127 3.23 -6.38 -2.63
C HIS A 127 2.40 -5.13 -2.92
N GLY A 128 2.77 -4.00 -2.35
CA GLY A 128 2.13 -2.72 -2.59
C GLY A 128 2.94 -1.53 -2.06
N GLN A 129 2.45 -0.33 -2.36
CA GLN A 129 3.03 0.93 -1.91
C GLN A 129 2.02 1.70 -1.07
N ILE A 130 2.42 2.16 0.12
CA ILE A 130 1.59 3.00 1.00
C ILE A 130 2.04 4.46 0.87
N ILE A 131 1.11 5.35 0.48
CA ILE A 131 1.40 6.72 0.09
C ILE A 131 0.59 7.69 0.94
N ARG A 132 1.27 8.68 1.54
CA ARG A 132 0.63 9.80 2.25
C ARG A 132 1.05 11.13 1.63
N GLU A 133 0.08 11.95 1.26
CA GLU A 133 0.33 13.35 0.89
C GLU A 133 0.63 14.17 2.15
N ASP A 134 1.62 15.05 2.08
CA ASP A 134 2.11 15.79 3.25
C ASP A 134 1.06 16.55 4.04
N TYR A 135 0.14 17.16 3.31
CA TYR A 135 -0.86 18.06 3.85
C TYR A 135 -2.19 17.34 4.14
N LYS A 136 -2.25 16.02 3.96
CA LYS A 136 -3.44 15.20 4.23
C LYS A 136 -3.10 13.96 5.08
N PRO A 137 -2.94 14.13 6.41
CA PRO A 137 -2.49 13.06 7.30
C PRO A 137 -3.45 11.87 7.40
N ASP A 138 -4.73 12.06 7.09
CA ASP A 138 -5.76 11.01 7.19
C ASP A 138 -6.05 10.30 5.85
N SER A 139 -5.27 10.59 4.81
CA SER A 139 -5.55 10.17 3.44
C SER A 139 -4.48 9.21 2.89
N ASP A 140 -4.10 8.22 3.70
CA ASP A 140 -3.20 7.16 3.26
C ASP A 140 -3.84 6.36 2.12
N LEU A 141 -3.10 6.21 1.03
CA LEU A 141 -3.42 5.37 -0.10
C LEU A 141 -2.59 4.10 -0.05
N VAL A 142 -3.18 2.98 -0.45
CA VAL A 142 -2.46 1.75 -0.74
C VAL A 142 -2.63 1.44 -2.21
N VAL A 143 -1.51 1.32 -2.93
CA VAL A 143 -1.47 0.97 -4.34
C VAL A 143 -0.95 -0.45 -4.47
N PHE A 144 -1.75 -1.30 -5.11
CA PHE A 144 -1.37 -2.67 -5.48
C PHE A 144 -1.31 -2.80 -7.00
N ARG A 145 -0.46 -3.69 -7.51
CA ARG A 145 -0.72 -4.30 -8.82
C ARG A 145 -2.00 -5.12 -8.69
N ALA A 146 -2.94 -4.97 -9.63
CA ALA A 146 -4.25 -5.62 -9.54
C ALA A 146 -4.14 -7.15 -9.45
N GLY A 147 -3.16 -7.75 -10.13
CA GLY A 147 -2.86 -9.18 -10.01
C GLY A 147 -2.41 -9.60 -8.60
N THR A 148 -1.62 -8.77 -7.92
CA THR A 148 -1.20 -9.02 -6.54
C THR A 148 -2.38 -8.94 -5.58
N LEU A 149 -3.21 -7.91 -5.70
CA LEU A 149 -4.42 -7.78 -4.89
C LEU A 149 -5.36 -8.99 -5.07
N ARG A 150 -5.57 -9.44 -6.32
CA ARG A 150 -6.38 -10.64 -6.60
C ARG A 150 -5.82 -11.89 -5.91
N ARG A 151 -4.50 -12.10 -5.98
CA ARG A 151 -3.85 -13.23 -5.30
C ARG A 151 -4.08 -13.19 -3.80
N LEU A 152 -3.87 -12.03 -3.17
CA LEU A 152 -4.13 -11.84 -1.73
C LEU A 152 -5.58 -12.19 -1.37
N LEU A 153 -6.55 -11.65 -2.10
CA LEU A 153 -7.97 -11.91 -1.86
C LEU A 153 -8.36 -13.38 -2.08
N SER A 154 -7.74 -14.06 -3.06
CA SER A 154 -7.97 -15.49 -3.29
C SER A 154 -7.40 -16.36 -2.17
N SER A 155 -6.15 -16.10 -1.76
CA SER A 155 -5.51 -16.87 -0.68
C SER A 155 -6.27 -16.76 0.63
N VAL A 156 -6.81 -15.59 0.93
CA VAL A 156 -7.67 -15.35 2.10
C VAL A 156 -8.95 -16.19 2.07
N ARG A 157 -9.62 -16.26 0.91
CA ARG A 157 -10.86 -17.04 0.76
C ARG A 157 -10.63 -18.53 0.95
N GLU A 158 -9.50 -19.04 0.46
CA GLU A 158 -9.14 -20.46 0.62
C GLU A 158 -8.93 -20.83 2.09
N HIS A 159 -8.28 -19.97 2.88
CA HIS A 159 -8.13 -20.18 4.33
C HIS A 159 -9.47 -20.10 5.07
N SER A 160 -10.35 -19.18 4.66
CA SER A 160 -11.68 -19.03 5.30
C SER A 160 -12.67 -20.16 4.99
N GLN A 161 -12.36 -21.06 4.04
CA GLN A 161 -13.22 -22.22 3.69
C GLN A 161 -12.64 -23.56 4.16
N ALA A 162 -11.45 -23.55 4.77
CA ALA A 162 -10.79 -24.75 5.28
C ALA A 162 -11.09 -25.04 6.77
N ASP A 163 -11.75 -24.10 7.45
CA ASP A 163 -12.27 -24.20 8.83
C ASP A 163 -13.80 -24.36 8.86
#